data_AF-A0A2N2BU09-F1
#
_entry.id   AF-A0A2N2BU09-F1
#
_cell.length_a   1.000
_cell.length_b   1.000
_cell.length_c   1.000
_cell.angle_alpha   90.00
_cell.angle_beta   90.00
_cell.angle_gamma   90.00
#
_symmetry.space_group_name_H-M   'P 1'
#
loop_
_entity.id
_entity.type
_entity.pdbx_description
1 polymer ?
#
loop_
_entity_poly.entity_id
_entity_poly.type
_entity_poly.pdbx_seq_one_letter_code
_entity_poly.pdbx_strand_id
1 'polypeptide(L)' 'MTPRTGRPKSENPKTVEVKARIDVETNEALIEYCKKYNVTRTDVVRQGIRCVLDNEKK' A
#
# COMPACT_ATOMS: atom_id res chain seq x y z
N MET A 1 -39.26 10.04 12.82
CA MET A 1 -38.38 8.87 12.63
C MET A 1 -37.14 9.36 11.90
N THR A 2 -36.00 9.50 12.59
CA THR A 2 -34.75 9.85 11.92
C THR A 2 -34.19 8.59 11.26
N PRO A 3 -33.94 8.58 9.94
CA PRO A 3 -33.29 7.44 9.32
C PRO A 3 -31.89 7.35 9.93
N ARG A 4 -31.58 6.20 10.55
CA ARG A 4 -30.22 5.87 10.95
C ARG A 4 -29.41 5.72 9.67
N THR A 5 -28.90 6.83 9.15
CA THR A 5 -27.98 6.82 8.02
C THR A 5 -26.79 5.97 8.44
N GLY A 6 -26.75 4.72 7.97
CA GLY A 6 -25.62 3.84 8.17
C GLY A 6 -24.34 4.42 7.56
N ARG A 7 -23.22 3.74 7.74
CA ARG A 7 -21.94 4.13 7.13
C ARG A 7 -22.16 4.30 5.62
N PRO A 8 -21.92 5.49 5.04
CA PRO A 8 -22.06 5.68 3.60
C PRO A 8 -21.24 4.62 2.88
N LYS A 9 -21.80 4.03 1.83
CA LYS A 9 -21.10 3.05 1.00
C LYS A 9 -19.87 3.74 0.43
N SER A 10 -18.69 3.48 1.00
CA SER A 10 -17.44 3.90 0.37
C SER A 10 -17.35 3.17 -0.97
N GLU A 11 -17.42 3.91 -2.07
CA GLU A 11 -17.47 3.35 -3.43
C GLU A 11 -16.18 2.64 -3.86
N ASN A 12 -15.08 2.82 -3.11
CA ASN A 12 -13.84 2.09 -3.33
C ASN A 12 -13.23 1.68 -1.99
N PRO A 13 -13.73 0.60 -1.35
CA PRO A 13 -13.02 0.02 -0.24
C PRO A 13 -11.69 -0.51 -0.78
N LYS A 14 -10.58 -0.09 -0.18
CA LYS A 14 -9.26 -0.69 -0.41
C LYS A 14 -9.27 -2.08 0.22
N THR A 15 -9.97 -3.02 -0.41
CA THR A 15 -10.27 -4.37 0.11
C THR A 15 -9.11 -5.35 -0.03
N VAL A 16 -8.13 -5.02 -0.87
CA VAL A 16 -7.00 -5.92 -1.16
C VAL A 16 -5.89 -5.70 -0.13
N GLU A 17 -5.82 -6.60 0.85
CA GLU A 17 -4.64 -6.75 1.71
C GLU A 17 -3.60 -7.62 1.02
N VAL A 18 -2.42 -7.06 0.77
CA VAL A 18 -1.27 -7.81 0.25
C VAL A 18 -0.41 -8.24 1.44
N LYS A 19 -0.42 -9.54 1.75
CA LYS A 19 0.50 -10.14 2.73
C LYS A 19 1.71 -10.70 1.99
N ALA A 20 2.80 -9.94 2.01
CA ALA A 20 4.08 -10.40 1.49
C ALA A 20 4.99 -10.84 2.65
N ARG A 21 5.61 -12.01 2.52
CA ARG A 21 6.81 -12.35 3.30
C ARG A 21 8.01 -11.83 2.53
N ILE A 22 8.84 -11.05 3.21
CA ILE A 22 10.09 -10.52 2.71
C ILE A 22 11.18 -10.80 3.74
N ASP A 23 12.40 -10.95 3.26
CA ASP A 23 13.58 -11.18 4.08
C ASP A 23 13.90 -9.98 4.98
N VAL A 24 14.69 -10.24 6.02
CA VAL A 24 15.07 -9.24 7.02
C VAL A 24 15.84 -8.08 6.39
N GLU A 25 16.81 -8.39 5.53
CA GLU A 25 17.61 -7.40 4.82
C GLU A 25 16.74 -6.48 3.95
N THR A 26 15.75 -7.03 3.26
CA THR A 26 14.84 -6.26 2.40
C THR A 26 13.95 -5.36 3.25
N ASN A 27 13.50 -5.83 4.41
CA ASN A 27 12.71 -5.03 5.33
C ASN A 27 13.53 -3.89 5.95
N GLU A 28 14.81 -4.11 6.28
CA GLU A 28 15.71 -3.05 6.75
C GLU A 28 15.91 -1.98 5.69
N ALA A 29 16.24 -2.38 4.46
CA ALA A 29 16.36 -1.45 3.33
C ALA A 29 15.05 -0.68 3.08
N LEU A 30 13.89 -1.33 3.22
CA LEU A 30 12.58 -0.70 3.07
C LEU A 30 12.30 0.30 4.20
N ILE A 31 12.69 -0.01 5.44
CA ILE A 31 12.58 0.90 6.59
C ILE A 31 13.47 2.12 6.41
N GLU A 32 14.72 1.94 5.98
CA GLU A 32 15.63 3.05 5.69
C GLU A 32 15.09 3.94 4.58
N TYR A 33 14.58 3.34 3.50
CA TYR A 33 13.93 4.07 2.42
C TYR A 33 12.71 4.85 2.93
N CYS A 34 11.84 4.22 3.74
CA CYS A 34 10.69 4.89 4.35
C CYS A 34 11.11 6.09 5.19
N LYS A 35 12.17 5.96 6.00
CA LYS A 35 12.70 7.06 6.82
C LYS A 35 13.27 8.19 5.96
N LYS A 36 14.02 7.86 4.91
CA LYS A 36 14.67 8.84 4.03
C LYS A 36 13.66 9.65 3.22
N TYR A 37 12.59 9.02 2.74
CA TYR A 37 11.58 9.65 1.89
C TYR A 37 10.31 10.05 2.65
N ASN A 38 10.26 9.81 3.96
CA ASN A 38 9.14 10.10 4.85
C ASN A 38 7.79 9.50 4.35
N VAL A 39 7.87 8.31 3.77
CA VAL A 39 6.75 7.56 3.19
C VAL A 39 6.40 6.37 4.07
N THR A 40 5.15 5.91 3.97
CA THR A 40 4.72 4.69 4.69
C THR A 40 5.14 3.44 3.94
N ARG A 41 5.35 2.33 4.66
CA ARG A 41 5.66 1.01 4.06
C ARG A 41 4.66 0.64 2.97
N THR A 42 3.37 0.91 3.21
CA THR A 42 2.30 0.64 2.25
C THR A 42 2.43 1.47 0.98
N ASP A 43 2.90 2.71 1.09
CA ASP A 43 3.09 3.59 -0.06
C ASP A 43 4.27 3.12 -0.93
N VAL A 44 5.39 2.75 -0.28
CA VAL A 44 6.55 2.15 -0.96
C VAL A 44 6.17 0.86 -1.69
N VAL A 45 5.40 -0.03 -1.05
CA VAL A 45 4.95 -1.28 -1.68
C VAL A 45 4.04 -0.98 -2.89
N ARG A 46 3.13 -0.02 -2.80
CA ARG A 46 2.29 0.39 -3.94
C ARG A 46 3.13 0.97 -5.08
N GLN A 47 4.09 1.83 -4.76
CA GLN A 47 4.96 2.45 -5.74
C GLN A 47 5.87 1.39 -6.40
N GLY A 48 6.39 0.44 -5.62
CA GLY A 48 7.15 -0.70 -6.11
C GLY A 48 6.35 -1.56 -7.09
N ILE A 49 5.13 -1.97 -6.73
CA ILE A 49 4.23 -2.72 -7.63
C ILE A 49 3.98 -1.94 -8.93
N ARG A 50 3.72 -0.64 -8.81
CA ARG A 50 3.47 0.23 -9.97
C ARG A 50 4.70 0.35 -10.87
N CYS A 51 5.90 0.48 -10.30
CA CYS A 51 7.15 0.48 -11.06
C CYS A 51 7.39 -0.87 -11.76
N VAL A 52 7.16 -2.00 -11.09
CA VAL A 52 7.33 -3.33 -11.71
C VAL A 52 6.37 -3.50 -12.89
N LEU A 53 5.09 -3.14 -12.72
CA LEU A 53 4.09 -3.18 -13.79
C LEU A 53 4.40 -2.22 -14.96
N ASP A 54 5.04 -1.09 -14.69
CA ASP A 54 5.47 -0.13 -15.72
C ASP A 54 6.67 -0.69 -16.52
N ASN A 55 7.60 -1.36 -15.83
CA ASN A 55 8.74 -2.01 -16.47
C ASN A 55 8.35 -3.26 -17.28
N GLU A 56 7.36 -4.04 -16.86
CA GLU A 56 6.85 -5.19 -17.64
C GLU A 56 6.11 -4.78 -18.93
N LYS A 57 5.57 -3.56 -18.98
CA LYS A 57 4.85 -3.06 -20.17
C LYS A 57 5.76 -2.46 -21.24
N LYS A 58 7.05 -2.33 -20.95
CA LYS A 58 8.07 -1.77 -21.83
C LYS A 58 8.79 -2.86 -22.62
#